data_AF-A0A1F3VK86-F1
#
_entry.id   AF-A0A1F3VK86-F1
#
_cell.length_a   1.000
_cell.length_b   1.000
_cell.length_c   1.000
_cell.angle_alpha   90.00
_cell.angle_beta   90.00
_cell.angle_gamma   90.00
#
_symmetry.space_group_name_H-M   'P 1'
#
loop_
_entity.id
_entity.type
_entity.pdbx_description
1 polymer ?
#
loop_
_entity_poly.entity_id
_entity_poly.type
_entity_poly.pdbx_seq_one_letter_code
_entity_poly.pdbx_strand_id
1 'polypeptide(L)'
;MQNKSIKDDWVKITRIIKARFKKITDDNIESMEENIELLTDHLQNIYGYTKSKADKELEKIKATIHAATKPKKRIIPKNDISSNETQQI
;
A
#
# COMPACT_ATOMS: atom_id res chain seq x y z
N MET A 1 -22.40 -3.01 1.23
CA MET A 1 -21.72 -4.00 0.38
C MET A 1 -20.40 -3.39 -0.08
N GLN A 2 -19.25 -3.94 0.30
CA GLN A 2 -17.94 -3.46 -0.17
C GLN A 2 -17.30 -4.57 -1.02
N ASN A 3 -17.80 -4.76 -2.24
CA ASN A 3 -17.09 -5.59 -3.23
C ASN A 3 -15.93 -4.74 -3.77
N LYS A 4 -14.88 -4.53 -2.96
CA LYS A 4 -13.59 -4.05 -3.47
C LYS A 4 -13.09 -5.15 -4.41
N SER A 5 -13.15 -4.87 -5.70
CA SER A 5 -12.61 -5.79 -6.70
C SER A 5 -11.10 -5.83 -6.52
N ILE A 6 -10.51 -7.02 -6.47
CA ILE A 6 -9.06 -7.24 -6.34
C ILE A 6 -8.30 -6.43 -7.41
N LYS A 7 -8.93 -6.20 -8.57
CA LYS A 7 -8.45 -5.35 -9.66
C LYS A 7 -8.24 -3.88 -9.28
N ASP A 8 -9.15 -3.28 -8.52
CA ASP A 8 -9.03 -1.87 -8.09
C ASP A 8 -7.88 -1.68 -7.10
N ASP A 9 -7.64 -2.71 -6.28
CA ASP A 9 -6.52 -2.73 -5.36
C ASP A 9 -5.21 -2.99 -6.12
N TRP A 10 -5.20 -3.85 -7.14
CA TRP A 10 -4.04 -4.05 -8.02
C TRP A 10 -3.58 -2.77 -8.71
N VAL A 11 -4.50 -1.97 -9.29
CA VAL A 11 -4.15 -0.68 -9.92
C VAL A 11 -3.43 0.28 -8.95
N LYS A 12 -3.79 0.25 -7.66
CA LYS A 12 -3.08 1.05 -6.64
C LYS A 12 -1.72 0.46 -6.31
N ILE A 13 -1.63 -0.87 -6.21
CA ILE A 13 -0.39 -1.60 -5.97
C ILE A 13 0.63 -1.28 -7.06
N THR A 14 0.24 -1.40 -8.32
CA THR A 14 1.14 -1.15 -9.46
C THR A 14 1.67 0.29 -9.48
N ARG A 15 0.82 1.28 -9.16
CA ARG A 15 1.25 2.67 -9.01
C ARG A 15 2.30 2.86 -7.91
N ILE A 16 2.10 2.22 -6.74
CA ILE A 16 3.07 2.28 -5.63
C ILE A 16 4.40 1.63 -6.04
N ILE A 17 4.35 0.46 -6.70
CA ILE A 17 5.54 -0.25 -7.16
C ILE A 17 6.31 0.61 -8.17
N LYS A 18 5.65 1.13 -9.21
CA LYS A 18 6.29 1.99 -10.23
C LYS A 18 6.86 3.28 -9.64
N ALA A 19 6.16 3.88 -8.67
CA ALA A 19 6.66 5.09 -7.99
C ALA A 19 7.93 4.83 -7.19
N ARG A 20 8.05 3.64 -6.57
CA ARG A 20 9.19 3.25 -5.75
C ARG A 20 10.36 2.69 -6.58
N PHE A 21 10.05 1.95 -7.64
CA PHE A 21 11.01 1.23 -8.48
C PHE A 21 10.93 1.69 -9.93
N LYS A 22 11.69 2.75 -10.25
CA LYS A 22 11.73 3.34 -11.60
C LYS A 22 12.19 2.41 -12.72
N LYS A 23 12.90 1.31 -12.41
CA LYS A 23 13.36 0.33 -13.40
C LYS A 23 12.34 -0.78 -13.66
N ILE A 24 11.29 -0.89 -12.85
CA ILE A 24 10.19 -1.83 -13.10
C ILE A 24 9.30 -1.21 -14.18
N THR A 25 9.17 -1.92 -15.30
CA THR A 25 8.33 -1.54 -16.44
C THR A 25 6.93 -2.14 -16.34
N ASP A 26 6.05 -1.70 -17.24
CA ASP A 26 4.68 -2.18 -17.34
C ASP A 26 4.63 -3.69 -17.64
N ASP A 27 5.51 -4.20 -18.51
CA ASP A 27 5.62 -5.63 -18.81
C ASP A 27 5.98 -6.47 -17.55
N ASN A 28 6.87 -5.95 -16.70
CA ASN A 28 7.20 -6.61 -15.43
C ASN A 28 6.01 -6.60 -14.46
N ILE A 29 5.18 -5.56 -14.50
CA ILE A 29 3.98 -5.47 -13.67
C ILE A 29 2.90 -6.42 -14.19
N GLU A 30 2.75 -6.54 -15.50
CA GLU A 30 1.83 -7.48 -16.14
C GLU A 30 2.23 -8.93 -15.83
N SER A 31 3.53 -9.26 -15.83
CA SER A 31 3.99 -10.59 -15.40
C SER A 31 3.75 -10.89 -13.92
N MET A 32 3.50 -9.87 -13.09
CA MET A 32 3.15 -10.02 -11.68
C MET A 32 1.63 -10.06 -11.43
N GLU A 33 0.78 -10.08 -12.46
CA GLU A 33 -0.68 -9.88 -12.36
C GLU A 33 -1.31 -10.58 -11.12
N GLU A 34 -1.81 -9.76 -10.19
CA GLU A 34 -2.39 -10.16 -8.90
C GLU A 34 -1.47 -10.96 -7.93
N ASN A 35 -0.22 -11.23 -8.31
CA ASN A 35 0.79 -11.92 -7.52
C ASN A 35 1.97 -11.00 -7.18
N ILE A 36 1.80 -10.24 -6.10
CA ILE A 36 2.83 -9.32 -5.60
C ILE A 36 4.10 -10.02 -5.09
N GLU A 37 4.07 -11.33 -4.82
CA GLU A 37 5.25 -12.04 -4.30
C GLU A 37 6.37 -12.16 -5.35
N LEU A 38 5.98 -12.19 -6.63
CA LEU A 38 6.90 -12.15 -7.77
C LEU A 38 7.71 -10.86 -7.81
N LEU A 39 7.28 -9.79 -7.12
CA LEU A 39 8.06 -8.56 -6.99
C LEU A 39 9.46 -8.83 -6.45
N THR A 40 9.63 -9.82 -5.56
CA THR A 40 10.95 -10.13 -4.99
C THR A 40 11.90 -10.67 -6.06
N ASP A 41 11.43 -11.52 -6.96
CA ASP A 41 12.21 -12.06 -8.07
C ASP A 41 12.59 -10.97 -9.07
N HIS A 42 11.67 -10.09 -9.43
CA HIS A 42 11.97 -8.95 -10.31
C HIS A 42 12.95 -7.97 -9.66
N LEU A 43 12.86 -7.72 -8.35
CA LEU A 43 13.84 -6.88 -7.64
C LEU A 43 15.23 -7.50 -7.62
N GLN A 44 15.32 -8.83 -7.48
CA GLN A 44 16.58 -9.55 -7.60
C GLN A 44 17.14 -9.44 -9.03
N ASN A 45 16.31 -9.67 -10.05
CA ASN A 45 16.74 -9.66 -11.46
C ASN A 45 17.12 -8.27 -11.99
N ILE A 46 16.32 -7.24 -11.72
CA ILE A 46 16.49 -5.88 -12.28
C ILE A 46 17.51 -5.05 -11.49
N TYR A 47 17.50 -5.18 -10.17
CA TYR A 47 18.32 -4.37 -9.28
C TYR A 47 19.49 -5.13 -8.65
N GLY A 48 19.59 -6.45 -8.84
CA GLY A 48 20.63 -7.26 -8.20
C GLY A 48 20.48 -7.33 -6.69
N TYR A 49 19.26 -7.19 -6.17
CA TYR A 49 19.04 -7.25 -4.72
C TYR A 49 19.25 -8.68 -4.21
N THR A 50 19.68 -8.79 -2.95
CA THR A 50 19.64 -10.08 -2.25
C THR A 50 18.21 -10.39 -1.86
N LYS A 51 17.87 -11.68 -1.73
CA LYS A 51 16.55 -12.14 -1.28
C LYS A 51 16.06 -11.39 -0.04
N SER A 52 16.89 -11.29 1.00
CA SER A 52 16.54 -10.55 2.23
C SER A 52 16.20 -9.06 1.97
N LYS A 53 16.89 -8.40 1.04
CA LYS A 53 16.60 -7.01 0.68
C LYS A 53 15.31 -6.90 -0.12
N ALA A 54 15.07 -7.82 -1.04
CA ALA A 54 13.85 -7.89 -1.83
C ALA A 54 12.62 -8.15 -0.95
N ASP A 55 12.71 -9.10 -0.02
CA ASP A 55 11.66 -9.41 0.96
C ASP A 55 11.32 -8.20 1.83
N LYS A 56 12.34 -7.48 2.33
CA LYS A 56 12.13 -6.25 3.10
C LYS A 56 11.41 -5.17 2.30
N GLU A 57 11.66 -5.07 1.01
CA GLU A 57 10.95 -4.12 0.16
C GLU A 57 9.51 -4.55 -0.12
N LEU A 58 9.29 -5.86 -0.34
CA LEU A 58 7.94 -6.43 -0.47
C LEU A 58 7.10 -6.15 0.79
N GLU A 59 7.66 -6.39 1.98
CA GLU A 59 6.97 -6.13 3.26
C GLU A 59 6.59 -4.65 3.40
N LYS A 60 7.45 -3.72 2.99
CA LYS A 60 7.13 -2.28 3.00
C LYS A 60 6.00 -1.94 2.02
N ILE A 61 5.97 -2.57 0.85
CA ILE A 61 4.89 -2.40 -0.12
C ILE A 61 3.58 -2.95 0.49
N LYS A 62 3.57 -4.18 1.02
CA LYS A 62 2.42 -4.80 1.71
C LYS A 62 1.89 -3.91 2.84
N ALA A 63 2.78 -3.36 3.67
CA ALA A 63 2.41 -2.42 4.73
C ALA A 63 1.78 -1.12 4.19
N THR A 64 2.33 -0.58 3.09
CA THR A 64 1.80 0.63 2.43
C THR A 64 0.40 0.37 1.85
N ILE A 65 0.20 -0.79 1.22
CA ILE A 65 -1.10 -1.21 0.68
C ILE A 65 -2.11 -1.37 1.80
N HIS A 66 -1.76 -2.07 2.88
CA HIS A 66 -2.62 -2.24 4.06
C HIS A 66 -2.98 -0.89 4.72
N ALA A 67 -2.04 0.06 4.76
CA ALA A 67 -2.32 1.42 5.22
C ALA A 67 -3.26 2.19 4.27
N ALA A 68 -3.14 1.98 2.96
CA ALA A 68 -3.97 2.61 1.94
C ALA A 68 -5.37 1.97 1.80
N THR A 69 -5.53 0.69 2.14
CA THR A 69 -6.81 -0.04 2.06
C THR A 69 -7.64 0.05 3.34
N LYS A 70 -7.02 0.37 4.49
CA LYS A 70 -7.77 0.76 5.69
C LYS A 70 -8.64 1.97 5.35
N PRO A 71 -9.96 1.95 5.64
CA PRO A 71 -10.74 3.16 5.59
C PRO A 71 -10.07 4.15 6.53
N LYS A 72 -9.67 5.30 5.99
CA LYS A 72 -9.09 6.41 6.74
C LYS A 72 -10.11 6.81 7.81
N LYS A 73 -10.07 6.18 8.99
CA LYS A 73 -10.70 6.72 10.19
C LYS A 73 -9.94 8.01 10.40
N ARG A 74 -10.51 9.12 9.93
CA ARG A 74 -10.05 10.47 10.17
C ARG A 74 -9.87 10.57 11.69
N ILE A 75 -8.62 10.42 12.15
CA ILE A 75 -8.28 10.71 13.53
C ILE A 75 -8.32 12.23 13.57
N ILE A 76 -9.49 12.76 13.95
CA ILE A 76 -9.60 14.15 14.39
C ILE A 76 -8.61 14.23 15.57
N PRO A 77 -7.60 15.12 15.54
CA PRO A 77 -6.70 15.27 16.68
C PRO A 77 -7.54 15.57 17.92
N LYS A 78 -7.34 14.78 18.99
CA LYS A 78 -8.03 14.91 20.28
C LYS A 78 -7.55 16.14 21.05
N ASN A 79 -7.80 17.34 20.52
CA ASN A 79 -7.52 18.58 21.25
C ASN A 79 -8.66 19.62 21.20
N ASP A 80 -9.86 19.24 20.73
CA ASP A 80 -11.07 20.09 20.72
C ASP A 80 -12.27 19.43 21.42
N ILE A 81 -12.02 18.66 22.50
CA ILE A 81 -13.10 18.25 23.41
C ILE A 81 -12.68 18.61 24.84
N SER A 82 -12.97 19.84 25.24
CA SER A 82 -13.08 20.26 26.64
C SER A 82 -13.94 21.52 26.64
N SER A 83 -15.25 21.39 26.80
CA SER A 83 -16.00 21.60 28.06
C SER A 83 -17.07 22.63 27.66
N ASN A 84 -18.36 22.48 27.88
CA ASN A 84 -19.07 21.88 28.99
C ASN A 84 -20.58 21.80 28.63
N GLU A 85 -21.25 20.73 29.07
CA GLU A 85 -22.67 20.80 29.43
C GLU A 85 -22.88 21.97 30.41
N THR A 86 -24.08 22.58 30.43
CA THR A 86 -24.90 22.80 31.65
C THR A 86 -25.92 23.95 31.47
N GLN A 87 -27.19 23.55 31.38
CA GLN A 87 -28.41 24.14 31.99
C GLN A 87 -29.17 25.35 31.39
N GLN A 88 -30.50 25.13 31.35
CA GLN A 88 -31.64 26.05 31.59
C GLN A 88 -31.82 27.20 30.59
N ILE A 89 -33.01 27.47 30.04
CA ILE A 89 -34.33 27.68 30.68
C ILE A 89 -35.44 27.40 29.66
#